data_AF-A0A1Q3T8R0-F1
#
_entry.id   AF-A0A1Q3T8R0-F1
#
_cell.length_a   1.000
_cell.length_b   1.000
_cell.length_c   1.000
_cell.angle_alpha   90.00
_cell.angle_beta   90.00
_cell.angle_gamma   90.00
#
_symmetry.space_group_name_H-M   'P 1'
#
loop_
_entity.id
_entity.type
_entity.pdbx_description
1 polymer ?
#
loop_
_entity_poly.entity_id
_entity_poly.type
_entity_poly.pdbx_seq_one_letter_code
_entity_poly.pdbx_strand_id
1 'polypeptide(L)'
;MPARALRSGVVVGLLGAALAAGVLAGCTAAPTPSPTPTVSVTPTPTETAPAAPQQVSEATTADEALPFFTDVVAAVWATDQRFQGRAYIDGLTQVGFDKSAMEVTYDESTVGNPAESIQFSVRWGEECLVGQVGPSTGDPVVAVMPGLETGLCLIGDTRPIDW
;
A
#
# COMPACT_ATOMS: atom_id res chain seq x y z
N MET A 1 30.43 31.42 -29.88
CA MET A 1 29.92 32.78 -29.60
C MET A 1 28.96 33.16 -30.72
N PRO A 2 27.81 33.84 -30.50
CA PRO A 2 27.04 34.09 -29.26
C PRO A 2 25.67 33.34 -29.28
N ALA A 3 25.15 32.82 -28.17
CA ALA A 3 24.43 33.50 -27.08
C ALA A 3 23.12 34.20 -27.49
N ARG A 4 21.98 33.68 -27.01
CA ARG A 4 20.77 34.49 -26.80
C ARG A 4 20.01 34.00 -25.57
N ALA A 5 20.14 34.77 -24.50
CA ALA A 5 19.31 34.71 -23.32
C ALA A 5 17.97 35.42 -23.59
N LEU A 6 16.91 35.08 -22.85
CA LEU A 6 16.36 35.98 -21.84
C LEU A 6 15.38 35.23 -20.93
N ARG A 7 15.51 35.51 -19.63
CA ARG A 7 14.70 34.99 -18.53
C ARG A 7 13.52 35.95 -18.30
N SER A 8 12.31 35.42 -18.17
CA SER A 8 11.13 36.06 -17.55
C SER A 8 10.73 35.14 -16.40
N GLY A 9 10.42 35.55 -15.17
CA GLY A 9 10.16 36.83 -14.55
C GLY A 9 9.31 36.46 -13.34
N VAL A 10 9.93 36.28 -12.17
CA VAL A 10 9.23 35.89 -10.93
C VAL A 10 9.36 37.06 -9.96
N VAL A 11 8.21 37.63 -9.59
CA VAL A 11 8.03 38.59 -8.50
C VAL A 11 6.71 38.24 -7.82
N VAL A 12 6.61 38.61 -6.53
CA VAL A 12 5.49 38.50 -5.58
C VAL A 12 5.68 37.31 -4.62
N GLY A 13 5.74 37.47 -3.31
CA GLY A 13 5.53 38.65 -2.47
C GLY A 13 5.76 38.27 -0.99
N LEU A 14 6.11 39.29 -0.19
CA LEU A 14 6.49 39.22 1.21
C LEU A 14 5.35 38.80 2.17
N LEU A 15 5.66 37.91 3.13
CA LEU A 15 5.10 37.85 4.49
C LEU A 15 6.21 37.20 5.36
N GLY A 16 6.66 37.67 6.51
CA GLY A 16 6.10 38.58 7.51
C GLY A 16 6.54 38.01 8.86
N ALA A 17 7.58 38.57 9.47
CA ALA A 17 8.18 38.13 10.72
C ALA A 17 7.40 38.60 11.95
N ALA A 18 7.35 37.80 13.03
CA ALA A 18 7.30 38.32 14.41
C ALA A 18 7.64 37.22 15.44
N LEU A 19 8.69 37.48 16.23
CA LEU A 19 9.10 36.76 17.43
C LEU A 19 8.21 37.11 18.63
N ALA A 20 8.08 36.19 19.59
CA ALA A 20 7.95 36.54 21.00
C ALA A 20 8.43 35.40 21.91
N ALA A 21 9.59 35.60 22.52
CA ALA A 21 10.10 34.84 23.67
C ALA A 21 9.49 35.40 24.96
N GLY A 22 9.12 34.53 25.90
CA GLY A 22 8.57 34.88 27.22
C GLY A 22 9.28 34.10 28.32
N VAL A 23 9.67 34.80 29.37
CA VAL A 23 10.78 34.52 30.31
C VAL A 23 10.33 33.75 31.55
N LEU A 24 11.27 33.02 32.14
CA LEU A 24 11.24 32.41 33.48
C LEU A 24 10.80 33.37 34.59
N ALA A 25 9.90 32.91 35.47
CA ALA A 25 9.77 33.40 36.84
C ALA A 25 9.49 32.21 37.78
N GLY A 26 10.33 32.04 38.80
CA GLY A 26 10.15 31.05 39.86
C GLY A 26 9.44 31.63 41.08
N CYS A 27 8.98 30.76 42.00
CA CYS A 27 8.97 31.05 43.43
C CYS A 27 8.71 29.78 44.27
N THR A 28 9.30 29.78 45.45
CA THR A 28 9.47 28.66 46.39
C THR A 28 8.36 28.68 47.45
N ALA A 29 7.89 27.52 47.94
CA ALA A 29 7.21 27.41 49.24
C ALA A 29 7.30 25.99 49.83
N ALA A 30 7.45 25.93 51.15
CA ALA A 30 7.80 24.80 52.02
C ALA A 30 6.70 23.71 52.20
N PRO A 31 7.01 22.52 52.76
CA PRO A 31 6.06 21.40 52.81
C PRO A 31 5.08 21.47 53.99
N THR A 32 3.81 21.16 53.72
CA THR A 32 2.72 20.94 54.70
C THR A 32 2.17 19.51 54.50
N PRO A 33 1.90 18.71 55.56
CA PRO A 33 1.58 17.29 55.40
C PRO A 33 0.11 16.98 55.06
N SER A 34 -0.04 15.94 54.21
CA SER A 34 -1.08 14.89 54.09
C SER A 34 -2.58 15.27 54.03
N PRO A 35 -3.26 14.89 52.94
CA PRO A 35 -4.15 13.72 53.01
C PRO A 35 -3.77 12.62 52.01
N THR A 36 -3.93 11.35 52.40
CA THR A 36 -3.77 10.19 51.52
C THR A 36 -4.91 10.15 50.49
N PRO A 37 -4.67 10.32 49.18
CA PRO A 37 -5.70 10.10 48.18
C PRO A 37 -5.89 8.59 48.00
N THR A 38 -7.11 8.09 48.22
CA THR A 38 -7.49 6.77 47.69
C THR A 38 -7.76 6.96 46.20
N VAL A 39 -6.80 6.58 45.36
CA VAL A 39 -6.99 6.59 43.91
C VAL A 39 -7.84 5.37 43.54
N SER A 40 -9.12 5.59 43.27
CA SER A 40 -9.94 4.58 42.61
C SER A 40 -9.64 4.65 41.11
N VAL A 41 -8.71 3.80 40.67
CA VAL A 41 -8.42 3.64 39.23
C VAL A 41 -9.48 2.71 38.66
N THR A 42 -10.49 3.28 38.00
CA THR A 42 -11.34 2.49 37.10
C THR A 42 -10.46 2.13 35.90
N PRO A 43 -10.22 0.84 35.57
CA PRO A 43 -9.56 0.52 34.32
C PRO A 43 -10.52 0.95 33.19
N THR A 44 -10.15 1.99 32.45
CA THR A 44 -10.71 2.20 31.12
C THR A 44 -10.34 0.96 30.29
N PRO A 45 -11.28 0.27 29.62
CA PRO A 45 -10.90 -0.75 28.66
C PRO A 45 -10.10 -0.05 27.57
N THR A 46 -8.79 -0.29 27.52
CA THR A 46 -8.02 -0.03 26.32
C THR A 46 -8.52 -1.03 25.29
N GLU A 47 -9.31 -0.56 24.34
CA GLU A 47 -9.56 -1.27 23.09
C GLU A 47 -8.18 -1.47 22.46
N THR A 48 -7.63 -2.68 22.65
CA THR A 48 -6.38 -3.07 22.00
C THR A 48 -6.72 -3.16 20.53
N ALA A 49 -6.23 -2.19 19.75
CA ALA A 49 -6.27 -2.27 18.31
C ALA A 49 -5.74 -3.66 17.90
N PRO A 50 -6.45 -4.41 17.04
CA PRO A 50 -5.98 -5.69 16.57
C PRO A 50 -4.52 -5.60 16.13
N ALA A 51 -3.69 -6.55 16.57
CA ALA A 51 -2.32 -6.63 16.10
C ALA A 51 -2.34 -6.83 14.58
N ALA A 52 -1.48 -6.11 13.85
CA ALA A 52 -1.36 -6.28 12.40
C ALA A 52 -0.96 -7.73 12.08
N PRO A 53 -1.47 -8.32 10.98
CA PRO A 53 -1.10 -9.66 10.56
C PRO A 53 0.41 -9.76 10.33
N GLN A 54 1.04 -10.86 10.74
CA GLN A 54 2.45 -11.14 10.45
C GLN A 54 2.63 -12.03 9.21
N GLN A 55 1.56 -12.75 8.84
CA GLN A 55 1.50 -13.64 7.69
C GLN A 55 0.19 -13.42 6.94
N VAL A 56 0.17 -13.72 5.64
CA VAL A 56 -1.04 -13.58 4.81
C VAL A 56 -2.22 -14.40 5.34
N SER A 57 -1.97 -15.58 5.94
CA SER A 57 -3.01 -16.43 6.51
C SER A 57 -3.66 -15.86 7.77
N GLU A 58 -3.05 -14.85 8.39
CA GLU A 58 -3.60 -14.15 9.55
C GLU A 58 -4.41 -12.92 9.15
N ALA A 59 -4.26 -12.44 7.91
CA ALA A 59 -5.11 -11.37 7.39
C ALA A 59 -6.56 -11.86 7.31
N THR A 60 -7.49 -11.00 7.70
CA THR A 60 -8.93 -11.29 7.66
C THR A 60 -9.64 -10.44 6.61
N THR A 61 -9.07 -9.30 6.24
CA THR A 61 -9.59 -8.39 5.20
C THR A 61 -8.62 -8.24 4.03
N ALA A 62 -9.10 -7.73 2.89
CA ALA A 62 -8.23 -7.47 1.75
C ALA A 62 -7.22 -6.36 2.06
N ASP A 63 -7.62 -5.31 2.78
CA ASP A 63 -6.71 -4.25 3.24
C ASP A 63 -5.57 -4.78 4.12
N GLU A 64 -5.85 -5.76 4.97
CA GLU A 64 -4.83 -6.43 5.79
C GLU A 64 -3.87 -7.29 4.96
N ALA A 65 -4.34 -7.88 3.87
CA ALA A 65 -3.54 -8.70 2.97
C ALA A 65 -2.76 -7.87 1.92
N LEU A 66 -3.20 -6.64 1.63
CA LEU A 66 -2.63 -5.76 0.60
C LEU A 66 -1.12 -5.49 0.77
N PRO A 67 -0.56 -5.27 1.97
CA PRO A 67 0.88 -5.07 2.13
C PRO A 67 1.70 -6.28 1.66
N PHE A 68 1.28 -7.50 1.99
CA PHE A 68 1.95 -8.73 1.54
C PHE A 68 1.90 -8.88 0.01
N PHE A 69 0.74 -8.56 -0.58
CA PHE A 69 0.58 -8.54 -2.03
C PHE A 69 1.52 -7.51 -2.67
N THR A 70 1.56 -6.29 -2.11
CA THR A 70 2.42 -5.19 -2.58
C THR A 70 3.90 -5.58 -2.57
N ASP A 71 4.37 -6.18 -1.48
CA ASP A 71 5.77 -6.57 -1.33
C ASP A 71 6.18 -7.63 -2.36
N VAL A 72 5.33 -8.62 -2.62
CA VAL A 72 5.57 -9.63 -3.67
C VAL A 72 5.63 -8.97 -5.05
N VAL A 73 4.66 -8.10 -5.35
CA VAL A 73 4.62 -7.41 -6.65
C VAL A 73 5.89 -6.57 -6.87
N ALA A 74 6.32 -5.83 -5.86
CA ALA A 74 7.55 -5.06 -5.91
C ALA A 74 8.79 -5.95 -6.08
N ALA A 75 8.85 -7.08 -5.36
CA ALA A 75 9.95 -8.02 -5.44
C ALA A 75 10.08 -8.63 -6.84
N VAL A 76 8.97 -9.10 -7.43
CA VAL A 76 8.96 -9.63 -8.81
C VAL A 76 9.31 -8.54 -9.82
N TRP A 77 8.77 -7.34 -9.65
CA TRP A 77 9.04 -6.20 -10.54
C TRP A 77 10.53 -5.81 -10.59
N ALA A 78 11.27 -6.04 -9.50
CA ALA A 78 12.71 -5.78 -9.44
C ALA A 78 13.57 -6.80 -10.21
N THR A 79 12.95 -7.83 -10.83
CA THR A 79 13.66 -8.89 -11.56
C THR A 79 13.51 -8.77 -13.08
N ASP A 80 14.21 -9.64 -13.81
CA ASP A 80 14.01 -9.80 -15.26
C ASP A 80 12.68 -10.51 -15.61
N GLN A 81 11.96 -11.06 -14.62
CA GLN A 81 10.66 -11.70 -14.81
C GLN A 81 9.46 -10.77 -14.68
N ARG A 82 9.70 -9.47 -14.52
CA ARG A 82 8.67 -8.43 -14.31
C ARG A 82 7.57 -8.30 -15.38
N PHE A 83 7.78 -8.92 -16.55
CA PHE A 83 6.79 -8.97 -17.65
C PHE A 83 6.23 -10.39 -17.85
N GLN A 84 6.30 -11.25 -16.83
CA GLN A 84 5.80 -12.61 -16.86
C GLN A 84 4.74 -12.75 -15.76
N GLY A 85 3.46 -12.82 -16.12
CA GLY A 85 2.34 -12.95 -15.19
C GLY A 85 2.49 -14.16 -14.27
N ARG A 86 3.06 -15.26 -14.76
CA ARG A 86 3.41 -16.44 -13.95
C ARG A 86 4.28 -16.10 -12.74
N ALA A 87 5.27 -15.23 -12.88
CA ALA A 87 6.19 -14.92 -11.79
C ALA A 87 5.47 -14.24 -10.61
N TYR A 88 4.44 -13.44 -10.90
CA TYR A 88 3.58 -12.85 -9.87
C TYR A 88 2.74 -13.91 -9.17
N ILE A 89 2.10 -14.82 -9.92
CA ILE A 89 1.31 -15.92 -9.35
C ILE A 89 2.18 -16.84 -8.48
N ASP A 90 3.39 -17.18 -8.93
CA ASP A 90 4.35 -17.99 -8.18
C ASP A 90 4.79 -17.29 -6.89
N GLY A 91 5.17 -16.01 -6.97
CA GLY A 91 5.58 -15.23 -5.81
C GLY A 91 4.45 -15.10 -4.77
N LEU A 92 3.21 -14.89 -5.23
CA LEU A 92 2.05 -14.80 -4.35
C LEU A 92 1.73 -16.14 -3.68
N THR A 93 1.80 -17.23 -4.44
CA THR A 93 1.61 -18.58 -3.91
C THR A 93 2.67 -18.91 -2.86
N GLN A 94 3.93 -18.51 -3.08
CA GLN A 94 5.04 -18.76 -2.17
C GLN A 94 4.83 -18.13 -0.78
N VAL A 95 4.18 -16.96 -0.71
CA VAL A 95 3.90 -16.30 0.57
C VAL A 95 2.59 -16.74 1.22
N GLY A 96 1.80 -17.58 0.53
CA GLY A 96 0.61 -18.24 1.09
C GLY A 96 -0.73 -17.76 0.53
N PHE A 97 -0.76 -16.95 -0.52
CA PHE A 97 -2.02 -16.67 -1.22
C PHE A 97 -2.53 -17.92 -1.94
N ASP A 98 -3.85 -18.15 -1.92
CA ASP A 98 -4.47 -19.31 -2.58
C ASP A 98 -4.44 -19.14 -4.10
N LYS A 99 -3.66 -19.99 -4.77
CA LYS A 99 -3.52 -20.01 -6.23
C LYS A 99 -4.85 -20.24 -6.95
N SER A 100 -5.78 -20.98 -6.35
CA SER A 100 -7.09 -21.25 -6.94
C SER A 100 -8.02 -20.03 -6.95
N ALA A 101 -7.71 -19.03 -6.11
CA ALA A 101 -8.40 -17.75 -6.06
C ALA A 101 -7.77 -16.69 -6.98
N MET A 102 -6.79 -17.07 -7.81
CA MET A 102 -6.03 -16.13 -8.64
C MET A 102 -6.50 -16.09 -10.09
N GLU A 103 -6.33 -14.92 -10.68
CA GLU A 103 -6.48 -14.71 -12.11
C GLU A 103 -5.26 -13.96 -12.64
N VAL A 104 -4.95 -14.15 -13.92
CA VAL A 104 -3.87 -13.42 -14.60
C VAL A 104 -4.21 -13.26 -16.08
N THR A 105 -3.92 -12.10 -16.65
CA THR A 105 -4.06 -11.87 -18.10
C THR A 105 -2.92 -12.56 -18.87
N TYR A 106 -3.03 -12.59 -20.19
CA TYR A 106 -1.98 -13.14 -21.04
C TYR A 106 -0.75 -12.22 -21.06
N ASP A 107 0.43 -12.83 -21.14
CA ASP A 107 1.73 -12.13 -21.25
C ASP A 107 2.00 -11.61 -22.67
N GLU A 108 1.22 -12.07 -23.65
CA GLU A 108 1.34 -11.72 -25.06
C GLU A 108 -0.05 -11.47 -25.67
N SER A 109 -0.08 -10.61 -26.69
CA SER A 109 -1.25 -10.37 -27.54
C SER A 109 -1.50 -11.55 -28.51
N THR A 110 -2.67 -11.56 -29.16
CA THR A 110 -3.04 -12.59 -30.14
C THR A 110 -2.14 -12.64 -31.38
N VAL A 111 -1.31 -11.62 -31.60
CA VAL A 111 -0.33 -11.56 -32.70
C VAL A 111 1.11 -11.80 -32.21
N GLY A 112 1.30 -12.18 -30.95
CA GLY A 112 2.60 -12.58 -30.39
C GLY A 112 3.49 -11.42 -29.92
N ASN A 113 2.96 -10.20 -29.81
CA ASN A 113 3.69 -9.11 -29.15
C ASN A 113 3.55 -9.21 -27.63
N PRO A 114 4.58 -8.84 -26.84
CA PRO A 114 4.46 -8.72 -25.39
C PRO A 114 3.27 -7.85 -24.97
N ALA A 115 2.64 -8.19 -23.85
CA ALA A 115 1.57 -7.40 -23.28
C ALA A 115 2.10 -6.05 -22.76
N GLU A 116 1.44 -4.97 -23.19
CA GLU A 116 1.73 -3.61 -22.71
C GLU A 116 1.31 -3.40 -21.24
N SER A 117 0.39 -4.23 -20.77
CA SER A 117 -0.07 -4.30 -19.39
C SER A 117 -0.48 -5.73 -19.07
N ILE A 118 -0.04 -6.22 -17.91
CA ILE A 118 -0.44 -7.50 -17.33
C ILE A 118 -1.18 -7.20 -16.03
N GLN A 119 -2.38 -7.76 -15.89
CA GLN A 119 -3.16 -7.70 -14.66
C GLN A 119 -3.20 -9.09 -14.03
N PHE A 120 -3.17 -9.13 -12.71
CA PHE A 120 -3.36 -10.33 -11.91
C PHE A 120 -4.13 -9.99 -10.65
N SER A 121 -4.79 -10.98 -10.06
CA SER A 121 -5.61 -10.76 -8.88
C SER A 121 -5.56 -11.94 -7.92
N VAL A 122 -5.94 -11.70 -6.67
CA VAL A 122 -6.32 -12.72 -5.71
C VAL A 122 -7.68 -12.35 -5.13
N ARG A 123 -8.64 -13.26 -5.22
CA ARG A 123 -9.93 -13.08 -4.56
C ARG A 123 -9.78 -13.23 -3.05
N TRP A 124 -10.34 -12.28 -2.31
CA TRP A 124 -10.33 -12.24 -0.85
C TRP A 124 -11.75 -11.94 -0.34
N GLY A 125 -12.53 -13.00 -0.11
CA GLY A 125 -13.95 -12.86 0.22
C GLY A 125 -14.76 -12.24 -0.93
N GLU A 126 -15.33 -11.05 -0.68
CA GLU A 126 -16.09 -10.27 -1.66
C GLU A 126 -15.23 -9.24 -2.40
N GLU A 127 -13.97 -9.10 -2.02
CA GLU A 127 -13.01 -8.16 -2.58
C GLU A 127 -11.93 -8.90 -3.37
N CYS A 128 -11.13 -8.12 -4.09
CA CYS A 128 -10.02 -8.58 -4.90
C CYS A 128 -8.81 -7.69 -4.66
N LEU A 129 -7.68 -8.32 -4.39
CA LEU A 129 -6.38 -7.68 -4.52
C LEU A 129 -6.04 -7.69 -6.00
N VAL A 130 -5.88 -6.52 -6.63
CA VAL A 130 -5.57 -6.40 -8.05
C VAL A 130 -4.22 -5.75 -8.21
N GLY A 131 -3.36 -6.39 -9.00
CA GLY A 131 -2.06 -5.88 -9.41
C GLY A 131 -2.04 -5.63 -10.92
N GLN A 132 -1.40 -4.54 -11.32
CA GLN A 132 -1.13 -4.22 -12.71
C GLN A 132 0.32 -3.81 -12.90
N VAL A 133 0.97 -4.38 -13.93
CA VAL A 133 2.35 -4.10 -14.30
C VAL A 133 2.47 -3.97 -15.81
N GLY A 134 3.61 -3.51 -16.31
CA GLY A 134 3.89 -3.47 -17.75
C GLY A 134 4.38 -2.11 -18.23
N PRO A 135 4.94 -2.04 -19.45
CA PRO A 135 5.53 -0.82 -20.00
C PRO A 135 4.58 0.38 -20.00
N SER A 136 3.31 0.15 -20.31
CA SER A 136 2.28 1.21 -20.33
C SER A 136 1.77 1.57 -18.93
N THR A 137 1.97 0.71 -17.93
CA THR A 137 1.61 0.98 -16.53
C THR A 137 2.68 1.83 -15.83
N GLY A 138 3.96 1.64 -16.18
CA GLY A 138 5.08 2.29 -15.50
C GLY A 138 5.49 1.51 -14.24
N ASP A 139 5.49 2.16 -13.09
CA ASP A 139 5.68 1.47 -11.80
C ASP A 139 4.48 0.55 -11.50
N PRO A 140 4.67 -0.55 -10.74
CA PRO A 140 3.57 -1.44 -10.38
C PRO A 140 2.46 -0.70 -9.65
N VAL A 141 1.23 -1.03 -10.00
CA VAL A 141 0.02 -0.53 -9.32
C VAL A 141 -0.66 -1.70 -8.63
N VAL A 142 -1.04 -1.50 -7.38
CA VAL A 142 -1.80 -2.47 -6.60
C VAL A 142 -2.96 -1.78 -5.89
N ALA A 143 -4.11 -2.44 -5.79
CA ALA A 143 -5.30 -1.89 -5.15
C ALA A 143 -6.23 -3.00 -4.64
N VAL A 144 -7.05 -2.66 -3.64
CA VAL A 144 -8.24 -3.43 -3.29
C VAL A 144 -9.40 -2.95 -4.15
N MET A 145 -10.08 -3.90 -4.79
CA MET A 145 -11.23 -3.66 -5.65
C MET A 145 -12.41 -4.54 -5.23
N PRO A 146 -13.66 -4.11 -5.43
CA PRO A 146 -14.80 -5.01 -5.26
C PRO A 146 -14.71 -6.16 -6.27
N GLY A 147 -15.08 -7.37 -5.85
CA GLY A 147 -15.24 -8.50 -6.74
C GLY A 147 -16.39 -8.29 -7.72
N LEU A 148 -16.33 -8.97 -8.87
CA LEU A 148 -17.39 -8.95 -9.86
C LEU A 148 -18.54 -9.87 -9.46
N GLU A 149 -19.76 -9.57 -9.91
CA GLU A 149 -20.95 -10.41 -9.70
C GLU A 149 -20.80 -11.82 -10.28
N THR A 150 -19.90 -12.00 -11.24
CA THR A 150 -19.55 -13.29 -11.84
C THR A 150 -18.76 -14.20 -10.91
N GLY A 151 -18.27 -13.70 -9.78
CA GLY A 151 -17.33 -14.41 -8.92
C GLY A 151 -15.85 -14.20 -9.31
N LEU A 152 -15.59 -13.44 -10.37
CA LEU A 152 -14.24 -13.12 -10.85
C LEU A 152 -13.73 -11.80 -10.28
N CYS A 153 -12.45 -11.50 -10.51
CA CYS A 153 -11.81 -10.24 -10.11
C CYS A 153 -11.46 -9.35 -11.31
N LEU A 154 -11.14 -9.93 -12.46
CA LEU A 154 -10.70 -9.24 -13.66
C LEU A 154 -11.78 -9.29 -14.75
N ILE A 155 -11.83 -8.21 -15.54
CA ILE A 155 -12.75 -8.12 -16.68
C ILE A 155 -12.03 -8.66 -17.93
N GLY A 156 -12.73 -9.52 -18.67
CA GLY A 156 -12.25 -10.11 -19.92
C GLY A 156 -11.71 -11.52 -19.73
N ASP A 157 -11.05 -12.04 -20.78
CA ASP A 157 -10.50 -13.39 -20.75
C ASP A 157 -9.17 -13.41 -20.00
N THR A 158 -9.09 -14.27 -19.00
CA THR A 158 -7.87 -14.55 -18.24
C THR A 158 -7.24 -15.84 -18.75
N ARG A 159 -5.94 -15.96 -18.50
CA ARG A 159 -5.19 -17.17 -18.82
C ARG A 159 -5.50 -18.25 -17.78
N PRO A 160 -5.80 -19.49 -18.18
CA PRO A 160 -5.86 -20.62 -17.26
C PRO A 160 -4.57 -20.79 -16.45
N ILE A 161 -4.71 -21.05 -15.15
CA ILE A 161 -3.61 -21.33 -14.22
C ILE A 161 -3.60 -22.85 -13.94
N ASP A 162 -3.10 -23.63 -14.89
CA ASP A 162 -3.12 -25.10 -14.92
C ASP A 162 -1.74 -25.74 -14.66
N TRP A 163 -0.85 -24.99 -14.05
CA TRP A 163 0.59 -25.24 -14.03
C TRP A 163 1.20 -25.17 -12.64
#